data_AF-A0A2N3E0F5-F1
#
_entry.id   AF-A0A2N3E0F5-F1
#
_cell.length_a   1.000
_cell.length_b   1.000
_cell.length_c   1.000
_cell.angle_alpha   90.00
_cell.angle_beta   90.00
_cell.angle_gamma   90.00
#
_symmetry.space_group_name_H-M   'P 1'
#
loop_
_entity.id
_entity.type
_entity.pdbx_description
1 polymer ?
#
loop_
_entity_poly.entity_id
_entity_poly.type
_entity_poly.pdbx_seq_one_letter_code
_entity_poly.pdbx_strand_id
1 'polypeptide(L)'
;KWQAQVDEALRQALVYLEAVPAPAGETDVVLGPGWPGILLHEAIGHGLEGDFNRKKTSAFAGLLGSRVAARGITVVDDGTLADRRGSLSIDDEGTPTSRTVLIEDGILKGYMQDRLNARLMGMAATGNGRRESYAHQPMPRMTNTYMLSGTHDPAEILGSVKKGLYAVSFGGGQVDITSGKFVFTCTEAYLIENGRIGAPVKGATLIGNGPDVLTRVSMIGNDMKLDPGIGTCGKGGQGVPVGVGQPTLRIDGLTVGGTARAA
;
A
#
# COMPACT_ATOMS: atom_id res chain seq x y z
N LYS A 1 19.37 7.12 16.22
CA LYS A 1 19.07 6.75 17.63
C LYS A 1 18.62 5.30 17.63
N TRP A 2 19.47 4.37 18.07
CA TRP A 2 19.21 2.93 17.95
C TRP A 2 18.32 2.39 19.08
N GLN A 3 18.28 3.05 20.23
CA GLN A 3 17.50 2.65 21.40
C GLN A 3 16.01 2.55 21.08
N ALA A 4 15.45 3.56 20.42
CA ALA A 4 14.03 3.56 20.03
C ALA A 4 13.64 2.38 19.13
N GLN A 5 14.57 1.86 18.32
CA GLN A 5 14.34 0.70 17.46
C GLN A 5 14.34 -0.60 18.27
N VAL A 6 15.21 -0.69 19.29
CA VAL A 6 15.24 -1.81 20.24
C VAL A 6 13.98 -1.83 21.10
N ASP A 7 13.57 -0.67 21.61
CA ASP A 7 12.35 -0.54 22.41
C ASP A 7 11.11 -0.94 21.60
N GLU A 8 11.02 -0.51 20.34
CA GLU A 8 9.92 -0.88 19.45
C GLU A 8 9.91 -2.38 19.13
N ALA A 9 11.08 -2.97 18.86
CA ALA A 9 11.18 -4.42 18.63
C ALA A 9 10.76 -5.23 19.87
N LEU A 10 11.17 -4.80 21.07
CA LEU A 10 10.76 -5.42 22.33
C LEU A 10 9.25 -5.29 22.55
N ARG A 11 8.67 -4.10 22.32
CA ARG A 11 7.23 -3.86 22.43
C ARG A 11 6.45 -4.79 21.50
N GLN A 12 6.87 -4.92 20.23
CA GLN A 12 6.25 -5.83 19.27
C GLN A 12 6.33 -7.29 19.74
N ALA A 13 7.49 -7.73 20.23
CA ALA A 13 7.67 -9.09 20.75
C ALA A 13 6.74 -9.39 21.95
N LEU A 14 6.55 -8.43 22.86
CA LEU A 14 5.63 -8.57 24.00
C LEU A 14 4.17 -8.64 23.54
N VAL A 15 3.76 -7.80 22.57
CA VAL A 15 2.42 -7.86 21.97
C VAL A 15 2.14 -9.23 21.34
N TYR A 16 3.12 -9.77 20.62
CA TYR A 16 3.00 -11.11 20.03
C TYR A 16 2.83 -12.22 21.06
N LEU A 17 3.44 -12.09 22.24
CA LEU A 17 3.35 -13.09 23.31
C LEU A 17 1.93 -13.18 23.89
N GLU A 18 1.22 -12.04 23.92
CA GLU A 18 -0.15 -11.93 24.43
C GLU A 18 -1.23 -12.20 23.37
N ALA A 19 -0.81 -12.37 22.10
CA ALA A 19 -1.71 -12.39 20.96
C ALA A 19 -2.64 -13.63 20.93
N VAL A 20 -3.95 -13.37 20.83
CA VAL A 20 -5.00 -14.39 20.69
C VAL A 20 -5.24 -14.76 19.22
N PRO A 21 -5.90 -15.89 18.90
CA PRO A 21 -6.22 -16.21 17.50
C PRO A 21 -7.04 -15.10 16.80
N ALA A 22 -6.63 -14.71 15.59
CA ALA A 22 -7.34 -13.72 14.78
C ALA A 22 -8.70 -14.26 14.27
N PRO A 23 -9.70 -13.39 14.05
CA PRO A 23 -10.97 -13.78 13.44
C PRO A 23 -10.80 -14.22 11.99
N ALA A 24 -11.62 -15.18 11.56
CA ALA A 24 -11.67 -15.65 10.18
C ALA A 24 -12.91 -15.10 9.46
N GLY A 25 -12.73 -14.72 8.19
CA GLY A 25 -13.83 -14.29 7.32
C GLY A 25 -13.81 -12.79 7.03
N GLU A 26 -14.95 -12.29 6.57
CA GLU A 26 -15.11 -10.90 6.15
C GLU A 26 -15.36 -9.99 7.36
N THR A 27 -14.59 -8.91 7.50
CA THR A 27 -14.75 -7.95 8.61
C THR A 27 -14.24 -6.56 8.23
N ASP A 28 -14.65 -5.55 9.00
CA ASP A 28 -14.14 -4.19 8.82
C ASP A 28 -12.71 -4.09 9.37
N VAL A 29 -11.82 -3.51 8.57
CA VAL A 29 -10.41 -3.37 8.90
C VAL A 29 -10.02 -1.90 8.89
N VAL A 30 -9.50 -1.43 10.02
CA VAL A 30 -8.80 -0.15 10.10
C VAL A 30 -7.31 -0.40 9.93
N LEU A 31 -6.69 0.22 8.95
CA LEU A 31 -5.24 0.22 8.78
C LEU A 31 -4.65 1.47 9.43
N GLY A 32 -3.56 1.31 10.17
CA GLY A 32 -2.80 2.44 10.70
C GLY A 32 -2.10 3.26 9.61
N PRO A 33 -1.47 4.39 9.98
CA PRO A 33 -0.73 5.22 9.05
C PRO A 33 0.68 4.67 8.80
N GLY A 34 1.34 5.10 7.72
CA GLY A 34 2.73 4.72 7.43
C GLY A 34 2.87 3.40 6.69
N TRP A 35 3.61 2.44 7.27
CA TRP A 35 3.91 1.14 6.65
C TRP A 35 2.71 0.32 6.17
N PRO A 36 1.52 0.38 6.81
CA PRO A 36 0.29 -0.18 6.24
C PRO A 36 -0.07 0.28 4.82
N GLY A 37 0.58 1.35 4.32
CA GLY A 37 0.60 1.76 2.92
C GLY A 37 1.08 0.68 1.94
N ILE A 38 1.62 -0.45 2.44
CA ILE A 38 1.82 -1.67 1.65
C ILE A 38 0.53 -2.11 0.94
N LEU A 39 -0.65 -1.81 1.49
CA LEU A 39 -1.92 -1.96 0.77
C LEU A 39 -1.85 -1.30 -0.61
N LEU A 40 -1.41 -0.05 -0.69
CA LEU A 40 -1.36 0.71 -1.94
C LEU A 40 -0.32 0.11 -2.88
N HIS A 41 0.83 -0.31 -2.35
CA HIS A 41 1.90 -0.94 -3.11
C HIS A 41 1.40 -2.17 -3.89
N GLU A 42 0.71 -3.06 -3.17
CA GLU A 42 0.21 -4.31 -3.75
C GLU A 42 -1.09 -4.11 -4.53
N ALA A 43 -2.08 -3.42 -3.96
CA ALA A 43 -3.41 -3.31 -4.53
C ALA A 43 -3.44 -2.51 -5.84
N ILE A 44 -2.60 -1.48 -5.97
CA ILE A 44 -2.59 -0.61 -7.15
C ILE A 44 -1.20 -0.32 -7.68
N GLY A 45 -0.17 -0.22 -6.84
CA GLY A 45 1.17 0.23 -7.22
C GLY A 45 1.73 -0.55 -8.40
N HIS A 46 1.92 -1.85 -8.24
CA HIS A 46 2.34 -2.73 -9.33
C HIS A 46 1.33 -2.77 -10.50
N GLY A 47 0.03 -2.75 -10.20
CA GLY A 47 -1.02 -2.70 -11.21
C GLY A 47 -0.97 -1.46 -12.11
N LEU A 48 -0.35 -0.37 -11.65
CA LEU A 48 -0.21 0.91 -12.37
C LEU A 48 1.19 1.13 -12.95
N GLU A 49 2.06 0.12 -12.94
CA GLU A 49 3.30 0.13 -13.71
C GLU A 49 3.00 -0.05 -15.21
N GLY A 50 3.58 0.82 -16.05
CA GLY A 50 3.18 1.01 -17.44
C GLY A 50 3.45 -0.19 -18.35
N ASP A 51 4.39 -1.06 -18.00
CA ASP A 51 4.70 -2.26 -18.76
C ASP A 51 3.56 -3.28 -18.77
N PHE A 52 2.88 -3.46 -17.64
CA PHE A 52 1.71 -4.34 -17.55
C PHE A 52 0.48 -3.75 -18.25
N ASN A 53 0.29 -2.44 -18.15
CA ASN A 53 -0.84 -1.74 -18.78
C ASN A 53 -0.68 -1.70 -20.31
N ARG A 54 0.53 -1.43 -20.80
CA ARG A 54 0.87 -1.50 -22.23
C ARG A 54 0.64 -2.89 -22.81
N LYS A 55 0.97 -3.95 -22.05
CA LYS A 55 0.76 -5.35 -22.45
C LYS A 55 -0.67 -5.83 -22.25
N LYS A 56 -1.55 -5.00 -21.64
CA LYS A 56 -2.94 -5.35 -21.29
C LYS A 56 -3.06 -6.55 -20.36
N THR A 57 -2.07 -6.77 -19.51
CA THR A 57 -2.06 -7.85 -18.51
C THR A 57 -2.45 -7.39 -17.13
N SER A 58 -2.42 -6.07 -16.86
CA SER A 58 -2.90 -5.51 -15.60
C SER A 58 -4.44 -5.48 -15.56
N ALA A 59 -5.02 -5.74 -14.39
CA ALA A 59 -6.44 -5.49 -14.12
C ALA A 59 -6.85 -4.02 -14.31
N PHE A 60 -5.90 -3.08 -14.33
CA PHE A 60 -6.14 -1.66 -14.59
C PHE A 60 -6.05 -1.26 -16.07
N ALA A 61 -5.70 -2.19 -16.96
CA ALA A 61 -5.53 -1.89 -18.38
C ALA A 61 -6.84 -1.39 -19.00
N GLY A 62 -6.80 -0.21 -19.61
CA GLY A 62 -7.98 0.40 -20.25
C GLY A 62 -8.92 1.12 -19.29
N LEU A 63 -8.59 1.21 -17.99
CA LEU A 63 -9.41 1.93 -17.00
C LEU A 63 -8.98 3.40 -16.81
N LEU A 64 -8.07 3.93 -17.65
CA LEU A 64 -7.63 5.32 -17.55
C LEU A 64 -8.84 6.26 -17.71
N GLY A 65 -9.01 7.18 -16.75
CA GLY A 65 -10.19 8.06 -16.68
C GLY A 65 -11.41 7.45 -15.98
N SER A 66 -11.39 6.16 -15.67
CA SER A 66 -12.45 5.49 -14.92
C SER A 66 -12.25 5.62 -13.41
N ARG A 67 -13.35 5.48 -12.66
CA ARG A 67 -13.31 5.38 -11.20
C ARG A 67 -12.83 3.98 -10.79
N VAL A 68 -11.74 3.94 -10.03
CA VAL A 68 -11.09 2.70 -9.55
C VAL A 68 -10.93 2.68 -8.02
N ALA A 69 -11.40 3.73 -7.33
CA ALA A 69 -11.32 3.88 -5.89
C ALA A 69 -12.48 4.77 -5.38
N ALA A 70 -12.73 4.73 -4.08
CA ALA A 70 -13.71 5.58 -3.41
C ALA A 70 -13.40 7.08 -3.62
N ARG A 71 -14.44 7.92 -3.51
CA ARG A 71 -14.28 9.38 -3.55
C ARG A 71 -13.37 9.83 -2.39
N GLY A 72 -12.60 10.89 -2.63
CA GLY A 72 -11.59 11.41 -1.71
C GLY A 72 -10.24 10.70 -1.78
N ILE A 73 -10.15 9.51 -2.38
CA ILE A 73 -8.87 8.81 -2.51
C ILE A 73 -8.00 9.49 -3.57
N THR A 74 -6.85 10.00 -3.14
CA THR A 74 -5.79 10.46 -4.03
C THR A 74 -4.51 9.71 -3.70
N VAL A 75 -3.92 9.03 -4.68
CA VAL A 75 -2.68 8.26 -4.54
C VAL A 75 -1.64 8.77 -5.51
N VAL A 76 -0.42 8.93 -5.02
CA VAL A 76 0.72 9.39 -5.81
C VAL A 76 1.92 8.46 -5.64
N ASP A 77 2.76 8.44 -6.66
CA ASP A 77 4.14 7.96 -6.59
C ASP A 77 5.05 9.18 -6.72
N ASP A 78 5.92 9.40 -5.74
CA ASP A 78 6.71 10.64 -5.65
C ASP A 78 8.19 10.36 -5.41
N GLY A 79 9.00 10.50 -6.46
CA GLY A 79 10.44 10.31 -6.37
C GLY A 79 11.21 11.51 -5.84
N THR A 80 10.52 12.63 -5.55
CA THR A 80 11.15 13.94 -5.27
C THR A 80 11.32 14.23 -3.78
N LEU A 81 10.85 13.35 -2.91
CA LEU A 81 10.87 13.55 -1.46
C LEU A 81 12.31 13.55 -0.91
N ALA A 82 12.71 14.62 -0.24
CA ALA A 82 14.04 14.73 0.36
C ALA A 82 14.29 13.62 1.41
N ASP A 83 15.51 13.09 1.41
CA ASP A 83 16.03 12.12 2.38
C ASP A 83 15.19 10.83 2.57
N ARG A 84 14.36 10.47 1.57
CA ARG A 84 13.57 9.24 1.58
C ARG A 84 14.25 8.12 0.82
N ARG A 85 14.16 6.91 1.38
CA ARG A 85 14.74 5.68 0.83
C ARG A 85 14.30 5.38 -0.61
N GLY A 86 13.04 5.67 -0.96
CA GLY A 86 12.49 5.43 -2.30
C GLY A 86 12.77 6.53 -3.32
N SER A 87 13.32 7.67 -2.90
CA SER A 87 13.54 8.83 -3.77
C SER A 87 14.80 8.72 -4.60
N LEU A 88 14.82 9.43 -5.73
CA LEU A 88 15.97 9.52 -6.62
C LEU A 88 16.03 10.94 -7.20
N SER A 89 17.23 11.46 -7.48
CA SER A 89 17.34 12.73 -8.25
C SER A 89 17.01 12.51 -9.74
N ILE A 90 17.44 11.37 -10.26
CA ILE A 90 17.14 10.86 -11.61
C ILE A 90 16.88 9.36 -11.51
N ASP A 91 16.02 8.81 -12.36
CA ASP A 91 15.90 7.38 -12.53
C ASP A 91 17.12 6.79 -13.27
N ASP A 92 17.15 5.46 -13.41
CA ASP A 92 18.29 4.76 -14.01
C ASP A 92 18.37 4.91 -15.55
N GLU A 93 17.47 5.69 -16.14
CA GLU A 93 17.47 6.08 -17.55
C GLU A 93 17.84 7.57 -17.76
N GLY A 94 18.13 8.28 -16.68
CA GLY A 94 18.50 9.70 -16.67
C GLY A 94 17.32 10.66 -16.64
N THR A 95 16.09 10.18 -16.39
CA THR A 95 14.90 11.02 -16.29
C THR A 95 14.80 11.60 -14.88
N PRO A 96 14.70 12.93 -14.69
CA PRO A 96 14.41 13.50 -13.37
C PRO A 96 13.14 12.89 -12.78
N THR A 97 13.16 12.55 -11.49
CA THR A 97 11.96 12.04 -10.83
C THR A 97 10.91 13.14 -10.68
N SER A 98 9.66 12.72 -10.54
CA SER A 98 8.53 13.63 -10.40
C SER A 98 7.51 13.08 -9.40
N ARG A 99 6.57 13.94 -9.00
CA ARG A 99 5.37 13.53 -8.28
C ARG A 99 4.29 13.15 -9.30
N THR A 100 4.10 11.86 -9.52
CA THR A 100 3.10 11.32 -10.44
C THR A 100 1.79 11.05 -9.71
N VAL A 101 0.72 11.74 -10.11
CA VAL A 101 -0.63 11.46 -9.60
C VAL A 101 -1.18 10.23 -10.31
N LEU A 102 -1.35 9.14 -9.57
CA LEU A 102 -1.85 7.88 -10.10
C LEU A 102 -3.38 7.84 -10.04
N ILE A 103 -3.95 8.18 -8.88
CA ILE A 103 -5.39 8.27 -8.66
C ILE A 103 -5.69 9.63 -8.05
N GLU A 104 -6.75 10.29 -8.52
CA GLU A 104 -7.23 11.58 -8.01
C GLU A 104 -8.75 11.53 -7.82
N ASP A 105 -9.22 11.79 -6.60
CA ASP A 105 -10.63 11.64 -6.21
C ASP A 105 -11.26 10.30 -6.68
N GLY A 106 -10.49 9.23 -6.56
CA GLY A 106 -10.86 7.88 -6.97
C GLY A 106 -10.82 7.60 -8.48
N ILE A 107 -10.42 8.58 -9.31
CA ILE A 107 -10.28 8.44 -10.77
C ILE A 107 -8.85 8.07 -11.13
N LEU A 108 -8.65 7.06 -11.97
CA LEU A 108 -7.34 6.69 -12.49
C LEU A 108 -6.82 7.76 -13.47
N LYS A 109 -5.70 8.41 -13.14
CA LYS A 109 -5.13 9.54 -13.90
C LYS A 109 -3.91 9.18 -14.73
N GLY A 110 -3.16 8.15 -14.37
CA GLY A 110 -1.93 7.80 -15.07
C GLY A 110 -1.30 6.49 -14.63
N TYR A 111 -0.18 6.19 -15.28
CA TYR A 111 0.67 5.04 -15.01
C TYR A 111 2.10 5.52 -14.75
N MET A 112 2.86 4.75 -13.99
CA MET A 112 4.31 4.94 -13.87
C MET A 112 5.00 4.42 -15.12
N GLN A 113 5.94 5.18 -15.67
CA GLN A 113 6.57 4.89 -16.95
C GLN A 113 8.10 4.92 -16.88
N ASP A 114 8.70 3.97 -17.59
CA ASP A 114 10.05 4.08 -18.14
C ASP A 114 9.97 4.68 -19.57
N ARG A 115 11.11 4.96 -20.19
CA ARG A 115 11.16 5.56 -21.54
C ARG A 115 10.59 4.64 -22.62
N LEU A 116 10.77 3.33 -22.48
CA LEU A 116 10.28 2.34 -23.45
C LEU A 116 8.75 2.31 -23.48
N ASN A 117 8.11 2.14 -22.32
CA ASN A 117 6.66 2.01 -22.22
C ASN A 117 5.97 3.37 -22.43
N ALA A 118 6.56 4.47 -21.96
CA ALA A 118 6.12 5.83 -22.30
C ALA A 118 5.98 5.99 -23.81
N ARG A 119 7.05 5.69 -24.58
CA ARG A 119 7.04 5.79 -26.04
C ARG A 119 5.97 4.91 -26.68
N LEU A 120 5.85 3.65 -26.24
CA LEU A 120 4.89 2.69 -26.82
C LEU A 120 3.43 3.03 -26.49
N MET A 121 3.18 3.74 -25.39
CA MET A 121 1.84 4.17 -24.98
C MET A 121 1.51 5.61 -25.40
N GLY A 122 2.45 6.34 -26.01
CA GLY A 122 2.28 7.76 -26.33
C GLY A 122 2.20 8.66 -25.08
N MET A 123 2.85 8.27 -23.99
CA MET A 123 2.90 8.99 -22.71
C MET A 123 4.29 9.61 -22.49
N ALA A 124 4.41 10.49 -21.49
CA ALA A 124 5.70 10.97 -21.02
C ALA A 124 6.37 9.96 -20.07
N ALA A 125 7.70 9.95 -20.01
CA ALA A 125 8.43 9.26 -18.96
C ALA A 125 8.20 9.99 -17.63
N THR A 126 8.07 9.24 -16.53
CA THR A 126 7.67 9.80 -15.23
C THR A 126 8.79 9.79 -14.18
N GLY A 127 9.98 9.31 -14.55
CA GLY A 127 11.09 9.10 -13.61
C GLY A 127 10.95 7.79 -12.83
N ASN A 128 10.34 6.77 -13.43
CA ASN A 128 10.12 5.46 -12.82
C ASN A 128 10.88 4.33 -13.53
N GLY A 129 11.77 4.64 -14.47
CA GLY A 129 12.61 3.64 -15.15
C GLY A 129 13.75 3.19 -14.24
N ARG A 130 13.52 2.14 -13.44
CA ARG A 130 14.49 1.69 -12.43
C ARG A 130 15.02 0.29 -12.71
N ARG A 131 16.28 0.06 -12.35
CA ARG A 131 16.98 -1.23 -12.40
C ARG A 131 17.70 -1.49 -11.08
N GLU A 132 17.88 -2.75 -10.71
CA GLU A 132 18.64 -3.12 -9.52
C GLU A 132 20.13 -2.77 -9.65
N SER A 133 20.70 -2.99 -10.84
CA SER A 133 22.12 -2.75 -11.11
C SER A 133 22.41 -2.68 -12.60
N TYR A 134 23.66 -2.38 -12.95
CA TYR A 134 24.15 -2.39 -14.34
C TYR A 134 23.93 -3.73 -15.08
N ALA A 135 23.71 -4.83 -14.34
CA ALA A 135 23.48 -6.17 -14.89
C ALA A 135 22.02 -6.46 -15.26
N HIS A 136 21.08 -5.55 -14.98
CA HIS A 136 19.64 -5.79 -15.12
C HIS A 136 18.95 -4.75 -15.99
N GLN A 137 17.96 -5.09 -16.81
CA GLN A 137 17.25 -4.06 -17.60
C GLN A 137 16.34 -3.18 -16.73
N PRO A 138 16.23 -1.86 -17.01
CA PRO A 138 15.26 -1.00 -16.35
C PRO A 138 13.84 -1.38 -16.77
N MET A 139 12.88 -1.10 -15.89
CA MET A 139 11.45 -1.22 -16.15
C MET A 139 10.69 -0.18 -15.29
N PRO A 140 9.39 0.07 -15.53
CA PRO A 140 8.62 0.93 -14.67
C PRO A 140 8.54 0.34 -13.26
N ARG A 141 8.94 1.14 -12.26
CA ARG A 141 9.00 0.80 -10.83
C ARG A 141 8.57 1.98 -9.96
N MET A 142 7.92 1.68 -8.84
CA MET A 142 7.57 2.67 -7.82
C MET A 142 8.79 3.37 -7.21
N THR A 143 8.56 4.53 -6.61
CA THR A 143 9.50 5.30 -5.77
C THR A 143 8.98 5.36 -4.33
N ASN A 144 8.24 6.41 -3.95
CA ASN A 144 7.49 6.50 -2.70
C ASN A 144 5.99 6.57 -3.03
N THR A 145 5.26 5.49 -2.79
CA THR A 145 3.83 5.38 -3.13
C THR A 145 2.97 5.64 -1.91
N TYR A 146 2.15 6.68 -1.93
CA TYR A 146 1.32 7.02 -0.78
C TYR A 146 -0.04 7.64 -1.11
N MET A 147 -0.98 7.47 -0.18
CA MET A 147 -2.29 8.14 -0.20
C MET A 147 -2.21 9.47 0.55
N LEU A 148 -2.86 10.50 0.03
CA LEU A 148 -3.01 11.79 0.72
C LEU A 148 -4.00 11.68 1.90
N SER A 149 -3.81 12.55 2.89
CA SER A 149 -4.74 12.66 4.02
C SER A 149 -6.15 13.07 3.58
N GLY A 150 -7.13 12.49 4.25
CA GLY A 150 -8.51 12.96 4.26
C GLY A 150 -8.77 13.92 5.41
N THR A 151 -10.01 13.94 5.89
CA THR A 151 -10.47 14.91 6.90
C THR A 151 -10.77 14.31 8.27
N HIS A 152 -10.93 12.98 8.37
CA HIS A 152 -11.38 12.34 9.61
C HIS A 152 -10.27 12.26 10.65
N ASP A 153 -10.65 12.34 11.92
CA ASP A 153 -9.74 12.03 13.03
C ASP A 153 -9.53 10.50 13.09
N PRO A 154 -8.30 9.98 13.22
CA PRO A 154 -8.06 8.55 13.40
C PRO A 154 -8.87 7.91 14.53
N ALA A 155 -9.14 8.65 15.62
CA ALA A 155 -9.97 8.18 16.72
C ALA A 155 -11.45 8.04 16.32
N GLU A 156 -11.94 8.91 15.44
CA GLU A 156 -13.29 8.81 14.86
C GLU A 156 -13.42 7.56 13.98
N ILE A 157 -12.39 7.26 13.18
CA ILE A 157 -12.35 6.07 12.33
C ILE A 157 -12.40 4.81 13.19
N LEU A 158 -11.57 4.72 14.22
CA LEU A 158 -11.59 3.59 15.16
C LEU A 158 -12.94 3.48 15.87
N GLY A 159 -13.48 4.61 16.35
CA GLY A 159 -14.78 4.70 17.02
C GLY A 159 -15.96 4.23 16.18
N SER A 160 -15.85 4.33 14.85
CA SER A 160 -16.90 3.95 13.90
C SER A 160 -17.06 2.43 13.71
N VAL A 161 -16.12 1.61 14.22
CA VAL A 161 -16.10 0.16 14.00
C VAL A 161 -16.73 -0.57 15.18
N LYS A 162 -17.87 -1.23 14.93
CA LYS A 162 -18.57 -2.02 15.95
C LYS A 162 -17.83 -3.31 16.30
N LYS A 163 -17.34 -4.04 15.28
CA LYS A 163 -16.53 -5.24 15.44
C LYS A 163 -15.63 -5.36 14.22
N GLY A 164 -14.32 -5.44 14.44
CA GLY A 164 -13.35 -5.46 13.34
C GLY A 164 -11.93 -5.68 13.81
N LEU A 165 -10.98 -5.29 12.96
CA LEU A 165 -9.55 -5.35 13.25
C LEU A 165 -8.88 -4.01 13.03
N TYR A 166 -7.97 -3.64 13.92
CA TYR A 166 -7.03 -2.55 13.73
C TYR A 166 -5.66 -3.15 13.42
N ALA A 167 -5.17 -2.98 12.20
CA ALA A 167 -3.88 -3.52 11.77
C ALA A 167 -2.85 -2.37 11.61
N VAL A 168 -1.79 -2.42 12.42
CA VAL A 168 -0.80 -1.34 12.54
C VAL A 168 0.52 -1.64 11.89
N SER A 169 0.84 -2.93 11.73
CA SER A 169 2.09 -3.35 11.10
C SER A 169 1.89 -4.60 10.26
N PHE A 170 2.75 -4.70 9.24
CA PHE A 170 2.71 -5.74 8.23
C PHE A 170 4.11 -6.29 8.01
N GLY A 171 4.18 -7.54 7.56
CA GLY A 171 5.41 -8.13 7.05
C GLY A 171 5.61 -7.69 5.60
N GLY A 172 5.45 -8.64 4.68
CA GLY A 172 5.40 -8.39 3.25
C GLY A 172 4.00 -8.56 2.68
N GLY A 173 3.89 -8.29 1.38
CA GLY A 173 2.73 -8.55 0.56
C GLY A 173 3.11 -9.19 -0.77
N GLN A 174 2.10 -9.63 -1.49
CA GLN A 174 2.24 -10.10 -2.86
C GLN A 174 0.95 -9.81 -3.62
N VAL A 175 1.07 -9.44 -4.89
CA VAL A 175 -0.05 -9.26 -5.82
C VAL A 175 0.10 -10.12 -7.07
N ASP A 176 -1.02 -10.71 -7.50
CA ASP A 176 -1.23 -11.13 -8.89
C ASP A 176 -1.95 -10.01 -9.63
N ILE A 177 -1.19 -9.24 -10.40
CA ILE A 177 -1.67 -8.09 -11.18
C ILE A 177 -2.71 -8.46 -12.25
N THR A 178 -2.78 -9.72 -12.66
CA THR A 178 -3.68 -10.18 -13.73
C THR A 178 -5.08 -10.39 -13.18
N SER A 179 -5.18 -11.13 -12.08
CA SER A 179 -6.46 -11.30 -11.36
C SER A 179 -6.80 -10.12 -10.47
N GLY A 180 -5.82 -9.26 -10.18
CA GLY A 180 -5.91 -8.17 -9.21
C GLY A 180 -5.88 -8.65 -7.76
N LYS A 181 -5.69 -9.94 -7.48
CA LYS A 181 -5.71 -10.45 -6.10
C LYS A 181 -4.41 -10.11 -5.39
N PHE A 182 -4.51 -9.61 -4.18
CA PHE A 182 -3.35 -9.37 -3.32
C PHE A 182 -3.52 -10.04 -1.96
N VAL A 183 -2.40 -10.29 -1.32
CA VAL A 183 -2.31 -10.73 0.06
C VAL A 183 -1.23 -9.94 0.81
N PHE A 184 -1.44 -9.69 2.09
CA PHE A 184 -0.38 -9.24 2.98
C PHE A 184 -0.61 -9.77 4.40
N THR A 185 0.48 -9.97 5.13
CA THR A 185 0.43 -10.59 6.46
C THR A 185 0.57 -9.53 7.53
N CYS A 186 -0.45 -9.39 8.38
CA CYS A 186 -0.38 -8.54 9.57
C CYS A 186 0.71 -9.08 10.50
N THR A 187 1.63 -8.21 10.92
CA THR A 187 2.58 -8.51 11.99
C THR A 187 2.17 -7.88 13.31
N GLU A 188 1.21 -6.95 13.29
CA GLU A 188 0.62 -6.44 14.52
C GLU A 188 -0.79 -5.96 14.23
N ALA A 189 -1.75 -6.58 14.90
CA ALA A 189 -3.16 -6.23 14.79
C ALA A 189 -3.89 -6.46 16.10
N TYR A 190 -5.02 -5.78 16.27
CA TYR A 190 -5.84 -5.78 17.47
C TYR A 190 -7.31 -5.92 17.09
N LEU A 191 -8.09 -6.61 17.92
CA LEU A 191 -9.55 -6.57 17.79
C LEU A 191 -10.06 -5.15 18.04
N ILE A 192 -11.09 -4.75 17.31
CA ILE A 192 -11.90 -3.58 17.62
C ILE A 192 -13.27 -4.06 18.09
N GLU A 193 -13.71 -3.62 19.26
CA GLU A 193 -15.06 -3.87 19.78
C GLU A 193 -15.70 -2.58 20.27
N ASN A 194 -16.84 -2.23 19.69
CA ASN A 194 -17.61 -1.01 19.97
C ASN A 194 -16.73 0.25 19.98
N GLY A 195 -15.89 0.39 18.94
CA GLY A 195 -15.03 1.55 18.76
C GLY A 195 -13.75 1.55 19.63
N ARG A 196 -13.45 0.45 20.32
CA ARG A 196 -12.30 0.35 21.23
C ARG A 196 -11.33 -0.75 20.81
N ILE A 197 -10.04 -0.44 20.88
CA ILE A 197 -8.97 -1.41 20.68
C ILE A 197 -8.96 -2.39 21.84
N GLY A 198 -9.06 -3.68 21.53
CA GLY A 198 -9.07 -4.79 22.46
C GLY A 198 -7.78 -5.61 22.39
N ALA A 199 -7.93 -6.94 22.53
CA ALA A 199 -6.79 -7.85 22.57
C ALA A 199 -5.98 -7.86 21.26
N PRO A 200 -4.64 -7.99 21.34
CA PRO A 200 -3.81 -8.23 20.16
C PRO A 200 -4.13 -9.59 19.56
N VAL A 201 -4.05 -9.71 18.25
CA VAL A 201 -4.28 -10.97 17.53
C VAL A 201 -3.03 -11.47 16.85
N LYS A 202 -2.92 -12.80 16.73
CA LYS A 202 -1.86 -13.46 15.98
C LYS A 202 -1.92 -13.03 14.52
N GLY A 203 -0.76 -13.05 13.85
CA GLY A 203 -0.65 -12.64 12.46
C GLY A 203 -1.69 -13.31 11.56
N ALA A 204 -2.40 -12.48 10.79
CA ALA A 204 -3.45 -12.88 9.88
C ALA A 204 -3.13 -12.37 8.48
N THR A 205 -3.39 -13.21 7.48
CA THR A 205 -3.28 -12.80 6.08
C THR A 205 -4.55 -12.07 5.68
N LEU A 206 -4.42 -10.81 5.25
CA LEU A 206 -5.53 -10.09 4.63
C LEU A 206 -5.52 -10.37 3.14
N ILE A 207 -6.70 -10.60 2.58
CA ILE A 207 -6.89 -10.96 1.18
C ILE A 207 -7.89 -10.01 0.56
N GLY A 208 -7.57 -9.48 -0.61
CA GLY A 208 -8.48 -8.62 -1.35
C GLY A 208 -8.21 -8.62 -2.85
N ASN A 209 -8.97 -7.80 -3.55
CA ASN A 209 -8.80 -7.52 -4.97
C ASN A 209 -8.48 -6.03 -5.13
N GLY A 210 -7.43 -5.69 -5.87
CA GLY A 210 -6.86 -4.35 -5.98
C GLY A 210 -7.84 -3.30 -6.49
N PRO A 211 -8.42 -3.48 -7.69
CA PRO A 211 -9.49 -2.61 -8.20
C PRO A 211 -10.70 -2.45 -7.28
N ASP A 212 -11.00 -3.44 -6.45
CA ASP A 212 -12.19 -3.45 -5.59
C ASP A 212 -11.95 -2.90 -4.18
N VAL A 213 -10.80 -3.21 -3.55
CA VAL A 213 -10.55 -2.88 -2.13
C VAL A 213 -10.59 -1.38 -1.86
N LEU A 214 -10.07 -0.57 -2.79
CA LEU A 214 -10.08 0.88 -2.63
C LEU A 214 -11.47 1.49 -2.84
N THR A 215 -12.39 0.78 -3.47
CA THR A 215 -13.79 1.23 -3.56
C THR A 215 -14.56 1.04 -2.26
N ARG A 216 -14.05 0.17 -1.38
CA ARG A 216 -14.61 -0.16 -0.06
C ARG A 216 -14.01 0.66 1.08
N VAL A 217 -13.17 1.66 0.76
CA VAL A 217 -12.66 2.60 1.75
C VAL A 217 -13.77 3.60 2.08
N SER A 218 -14.20 3.61 3.34
CA SER A 218 -15.32 4.44 3.80
C SER A 218 -14.85 5.68 4.58
N MET A 219 -13.68 5.65 5.20
CA MET A 219 -13.11 6.78 5.94
C MET A 219 -11.61 6.91 5.72
N ILE A 220 -11.14 8.14 5.58
CA ILE A 220 -9.73 8.51 5.35
C ILE A 220 -9.29 9.51 6.41
N GLY A 221 -8.24 9.18 7.14
CA GLY A 221 -7.68 9.94 8.25
C GLY A 221 -6.84 11.14 7.82
N ASN A 222 -6.63 12.06 8.75
CA ASN A 222 -5.83 13.27 8.57
C ASN A 222 -4.35 13.13 9.02
N ASP A 223 -3.88 11.91 9.24
CA ASP A 223 -2.63 11.57 9.92
C ASP A 223 -1.62 10.85 9.01
N MET A 224 -1.50 11.25 7.74
CA MET A 224 -0.63 10.59 6.77
C MET A 224 0.82 10.53 7.25
N LYS A 225 1.39 9.31 7.17
CA LYS A 225 2.81 9.06 7.38
C LYS A 225 3.34 8.19 6.25
N LEU A 226 4.65 8.31 6.02
CA LEU A 226 5.44 7.36 5.25
C LEU A 226 6.10 6.36 6.19
N ASP A 227 6.52 5.23 5.64
CA ASP A 227 7.28 4.21 6.36
C ASP A 227 8.64 4.73 6.90
N PRO A 228 9.26 4.02 7.86
CA PRO A 228 10.52 4.45 8.46
C PRO A 228 11.75 4.20 7.58
N GLY A 229 11.59 3.83 6.31
CA GLY A 229 12.67 3.57 5.36
C GLY A 229 13.10 2.11 5.31
N ILE A 230 12.14 1.18 5.32
CA ILE A 230 12.40 -0.28 5.34
C ILE A 230 12.02 -0.98 4.02
N GLY A 231 11.27 -0.31 3.16
CA GLY A 231 10.72 -0.90 1.93
C GLY A 231 11.78 -1.39 0.95
N THR A 232 11.56 -2.62 0.46
CA THR A 232 12.28 -3.19 -0.69
C THR A 232 11.26 -3.92 -1.57
N CYS A 233 11.16 -3.49 -2.83
CA CYS A 233 10.19 -4.01 -3.79
C CYS A 233 10.85 -4.98 -4.74
N GLY A 234 10.22 -6.14 -4.98
CA GLY A 234 10.66 -7.16 -5.93
C GLY A 234 9.81 -7.17 -7.20
N LYS A 235 10.43 -7.08 -8.39
CA LYS A 235 9.75 -7.28 -9.68
C LYS A 235 10.71 -7.84 -10.72
N GLY A 236 10.31 -8.87 -11.45
CA GLY A 236 11.14 -9.46 -12.51
C GLY A 236 12.50 -9.95 -12.02
N GLY A 237 12.55 -10.46 -10.78
CA GLY A 237 13.78 -10.88 -10.11
C GLY A 237 14.64 -9.73 -9.54
N GLN A 238 14.20 -8.47 -9.65
CA GLN A 238 14.96 -7.29 -9.22
C GLN A 238 14.42 -6.66 -7.95
N GLY A 239 15.29 -6.43 -6.97
CA GLY A 239 15.05 -5.68 -5.74
C GLY A 239 15.43 -4.20 -5.86
N VAL A 240 14.51 -3.28 -5.54
CA VAL A 240 14.82 -1.84 -5.46
C VAL A 240 14.26 -1.21 -4.18
N PRO A 241 14.94 -0.21 -3.59
CA PRO A 241 14.43 0.49 -2.42
C PRO A 241 13.20 1.32 -2.77
N VAL A 242 12.15 1.22 -1.96
CA VAL A 242 10.88 1.96 -2.15
C VAL A 242 10.39 2.51 -0.82
N GLY A 243 9.51 3.49 -0.88
CA GLY A 243 8.73 3.97 0.26
C GLY A 243 7.24 3.69 0.07
N VAL A 244 6.52 3.52 1.18
CA VAL A 244 5.06 3.43 1.18
C VAL A 244 4.47 4.33 2.26
N GLY A 245 3.23 4.77 2.07
CA GLY A 245 2.56 5.60 3.08
C GLY A 245 1.07 5.68 2.91
N GLN A 246 0.38 5.97 4.00
CA GLN A 246 -1.04 6.28 4.02
C GLN A 246 -1.40 6.97 5.34
N PRO A 247 -2.54 7.67 5.42
CA PRO A 247 -3.19 7.94 6.69
C PRO A 247 -3.84 6.68 7.27
N THR A 248 -4.36 6.78 8.48
CA THR A 248 -5.31 5.81 9.00
C THR A 248 -6.51 5.71 8.04
N LEU A 249 -6.93 4.50 7.69
CA LEU A 249 -8.07 4.29 6.79
C LEU A 249 -8.93 3.11 7.22
N ARG A 250 -10.23 3.18 6.96
CA ARG A 250 -11.18 2.08 7.17
C ARG A 250 -11.56 1.46 5.84
N ILE A 251 -11.45 0.14 5.75
CA ILE A 251 -11.93 -0.69 4.65
C ILE A 251 -13.07 -1.56 5.17
N ASP A 252 -14.20 -1.49 4.48
CA ASP A 252 -15.37 -2.30 4.83
C ASP A 252 -15.27 -3.68 4.15
N GLY A 253 -15.56 -4.72 4.93
CA GLY A 253 -15.67 -6.10 4.44
C GLY A 253 -14.40 -6.72 3.85
N LEU A 254 -13.22 -6.52 4.45
CA LEU A 254 -11.98 -7.18 4.00
C LEU A 254 -11.89 -8.61 4.53
N THR A 255 -11.40 -9.56 3.72
CA THR A 255 -11.23 -10.95 4.16
C THR A 255 -9.98 -11.12 5.02
N VAL A 256 -10.16 -11.70 6.20
CA VAL A 256 -9.09 -11.98 7.17
C VAL A 256 -8.91 -13.49 7.32
N GLY A 257 -7.68 -13.96 7.11
CA GLY A 257 -7.27 -15.35 7.25
C GLY A 257 -6.87 -15.72 8.68
N GLY A 258 -7.79 -15.58 9.63
CA GLY A 258 -7.59 -16.01 11.02
C GLY A 258 -7.97 -17.46 11.29
N THR A 259 -7.92 -17.88 12.56
CA THR A 259 -8.24 -19.24 13.02
C THR A 259 -9.28 -19.29 14.15
N ALA A 260 -9.67 -18.16 14.71
CA ALA A 260 -10.78 -18.12 15.66
C ALA A 260 -12.07 -18.50 14.94
N ARG A 261 -12.86 -19.39 15.54
CA ARG A 261 -14.19 -19.73 15.02
C ARG A 261 -15.07 -18.49 15.05
N ALA A 262 -15.84 -18.28 13.98
CA ALA A 262 -16.93 -17.32 14.02
C ALA A 262 -17.88 -17.72 15.17
N ALA A 263 -18.11 -16.79 16.09
CA ALA A 263 -19.13 -16.92 17.13
C ALA A 263 -20.52 -16.69 16.53
#